data_AF-A0A972YKA4-F1
#
_entry.id   AF-A0A972YKA4-F1
#
_cell.length_a   1.000
_cell.length_b   1.000
_cell.length_c   1.000
_cell.angle_alpha   90.00
_cell.angle_beta   90.00
_cell.angle_gamma   90.00
#
_symmetry.space_group_name_H-M   'P 1'
#
loop_
_entity.id
_entity.type
_entity.pdbx_description
1 polymer ?
#
loop_
_entity_poly.entity_id
_entity_poly.type
_entity_poly.pdbx_seq_one_letter_code
_entity_poly.pdbx_strand_id
1 'polypeptide(L)'
;MQYFDCDKIRYEGPSSKNPLAFKHYNPEELIDGKSMKEHLRFAAPYWHVMRNELADPFGGGTAQMPWDDGSTSTENALKRVDVFFEFLEKIGIDYYCWHDRDIAPELGDLTASNKALDAVVAKLKDKQSETGVKLLWGTACLFSHPRYSQGGATSPDANVYAYAAAQVKKALECTKELDGLGYTFWGGREGYATLLNTDMKRELDHLGAF
;
A
#
# COMPACT_ATOMS: atom_id res chain seq x y z
N MET A 1 19.15 -11.88 -2.81
CA MET A 1 18.50 -13.22 -2.94
C MET A 1 17.45 -13.07 -4.03
N GLN A 2 17.29 -14.06 -4.91
CA GLN A 2 16.29 -14.01 -5.98
C GLN A 2 15.04 -14.76 -5.53
N TYR A 3 13.91 -14.07 -5.40
CA TYR A 3 12.61 -14.62 -4.97
C TYR A 3 11.74 -15.05 -6.14
N PHE A 4 11.93 -14.47 -7.33
CA PHE A 4 11.15 -14.80 -8.53
C PHE A 4 12.01 -15.51 -9.57
N ASP A 5 11.56 -16.67 -10.05
CA ASP A 5 12.23 -17.39 -11.14
C ASP A 5 11.83 -16.82 -12.52
N CYS A 6 12.20 -15.56 -12.75
CA CYS A 6 12.06 -14.88 -14.02
C CYS A 6 13.07 -13.74 -14.17
N ASP A 7 13.41 -13.42 -15.41
CA ASP A 7 14.18 -12.24 -15.76
C ASP A 7 13.32 -10.97 -15.73
N LYS A 8 13.98 -9.81 -15.83
CA LYS A 8 13.28 -8.53 -16.03
C LYS A 8 12.43 -8.57 -17.31
N ILE A 9 11.15 -8.27 -17.17
CA ILE A 9 10.16 -8.26 -18.25
C ILE A 9 10.53 -7.18 -19.27
N ARG A 10 10.68 -7.57 -20.54
CA ARG A 10 11.07 -6.68 -21.65
C ARG A 10 9.94 -6.49 -22.63
N TYR A 11 10.02 -5.42 -23.42
CA TYR A 11 9.17 -5.23 -24.58
C TYR A 11 9.66 -6.10 -25.75
N GLU A 12 8.75 -6.87 -26.35
CA GLU A 12 9.02 -7.72 -27.52
C GLU A 12 8.06 -7.44 -28.70
N GLY A 13 7.15 -6.49 -28.55
CA GLY A 13 6.22 -6.09 -29.59
C GLY A 13 4.95 -6.95 -29.71
N PRO A 14 3.96 -6.48 -30.50
CA PRO A 14 2.60 -7.00 -30.49
C PRO A 14 2.44 -8.41 -31.06
N SER A 15 3.43 -8.90 -31.81
CA SER A 15 3.45 -10.26 -32.35
C SER A 15 4.02 -11.30 -31.38
N SER A 16 4.69 -10.88 -30.30
CA SER A 16 5.30 -11.79 -29.33
C SER A 16 4.27 -12.72 -28.69
N LYS A 17 4.67 -13.98 -28.54
CA LYS A 17 3.93 -15.03 -27.82
C LYS A 17 4.52 -15.34 -26.45
N ASN A 18 5.66 -14.74 -26.10
CA ASN A 18 6.29 -14.93 -24.79
C ASN A 18 5.35 -14.36 -23.71
N PRO A 19 4.78 -15.14 -22.78
CA PRO A 19 3.88 -14.61 -21.77
C PRO A 19 4.55 -13.58 -20.84
N LEU A 20 5.86 -13.68 -20.63
CA LEU A 20 6.66 -12.81 -19.75
C LEU A 20 7.38 -11.70 -20.52
N ALA A 21 6.65 -11.05 -21.43
CA ALA A 21 7.11 -9.88 -22.18
C ALA A 21 5.96 -8.89 -22.39
N PHE A 22 6.27 -7.60 -22.45
CA PHE A 22 5.32 -6.58 -22.86
C PHE A 22 5.12 -6.60 -24.38
N LYS A 23 3.86 -6.54 -24.82
CA LYS A 23 3.48 -6.52 -26.24
C LYS A 23 3.23 -5.10 -26.74
N HIS A 24 2.86 -4.22 -25.81
CA HIS A 24 2.44 -2.85 -26.10
C HIS A 24 3.13 -1.81 -25.22
N TYR A 25 3.58 -2.17 -24.02
CA TYR A 25 4.30 -1.24 -23.16
C TYR A 25 5.79 -1.25 -23.51
N ASN A 26 6.21 -0.26 -24.30
CA ASN A 26 7.61 0.08 -24.49
C ASN A 26 7.93 1.34 -23.66
N PRO A 27 8.63 1.23 -22.53
CA PRO A 27 8.80 2.35 -21.60
C PRO A 27 9.47 3.58 -22.22
N GLU A 28 10.35 3.39 -23.22
CA GLU A 28 11.09 4.47 -23.88
C GLU A 28 10.42 5.00 -25.16
N GLU A 29 9.30 4.41 -25.60
CA GLU A 29 8.56 4.90 -26.76
C GLU A 29 8.03 6.30 -26.49
N LEU A 30 8.31 7.23 -27.41
CA LEU A 30 7.88 8.61 -27.30
C LEU A 30 6.49 8.80 -27.92
N ILE A 31 5.55 9.32 -27.13
CA ILE A 31 4.23 9.77 -27.57
C ILE A 31 4.16 11.27 -27.29
N ASP A 32 4.02 12.07 -28.35
CA ASP A 32 4.02 13.53 -28.29
C ASP A 32 5.18 14.12 -27.45
N GLY A 33 6.38 13.53 -27.61
CA GLY A 33 7.61 14.00 -26.96
C GLY A 33 7.80 13.59 -25.50
N LYS A 34 6.92 12.77 -24.92
CA LYS A 34 7.10 12.14 -23.60
C LYS A 34 7.14 10.63 -23.73
N SER A 35 7.98 9.98 -22.93
CA SER A 35 8.05 8.52 -22.94
C SER A 35 6.78 7.87 -22.38
N MET A 36 6.43 6.66 -22.81
CA MET A 36 5.26 5.95 -22.28
C MET A 36 5.31 5.80 -20.76
N LYS A 37 6.49 5.54 -20.18
CA LYS A 37 6.65 5.46 -18.72
C LYS A 37 6.27 6.77 -18.01
N GLU A 38 6.59 7.92 -18.61
CA GLU A 38 6.25 9.24 -18.06
C GLU A 38 4.76 9.57 -18.21
N HIS A 39 4.11 9.09 -19.26
CA HIS A 39 2.66 9.21 -19.43
C HIS A 39 1.90 8.33 -18.44
N LEU A 40 2.29 7.05 -18.32
CA LEU A 40 1.51 6.04 -17.61
C LEU A 40 1.79 6.03 -16.11
N ARG A 41 3.05 6.24 -15.71
CA ARG A 41 3.49 6.33 -14.30
C ARG A 41 2.92 5.21 -13.44
N PHE A 42 3.03 3.96 -13.92
CA PHE A 42 2.47 2.80 -13.24
C PHE A 42 2.98 2.72 -11.80
N ALA A 43 2.07 2.35 -10.89
CA ALA A 43 2.37 2.13 -9.49
C ALA A 43 1.84 0.76 -9.02
N ALA A 44 2.63 0.05 -8.23
CA ALA A 44 2.21 -1.21 -7.64
C ALA A 44 1.52 -1.00 -6.28
N PRO A 45 0.31 -1.52 -6.07
CA PRO A 45 -0.36 -1.49 -4.77
C PRO A 45 0.23 -2.55 -3.83
N TYR A 46 0.92 -2.12 -2.76
CA TYR A 46 1.62 -3.05 -1.85
C TYR A 46 0.66 -4.08 -1.23
N TRP A 47 -0.56 -3.68 -0.85
CA TRP A 47 -1.57 -4.58 -0.27
C TRP A 47 -1.89 -5.76 -1.17
N HIS A 48 -2.09 -5.55 -2.47
CA HIS A 48 -2.42 -6.66 -3.37
C HIS A 48 -1.21 -7.48 -3.79
N VAL A 49 -0.04 -6.86 -3.94
CA VAL A 49 1.17 -7.55 -4.39
C VAL A 49 1.80 -8.39 -3.27
N MET A 50 1.79 -7.89 -2.03
CA MET A 50 2.56 -8.48 -0.92
C MET A 50 1.70 -9.01 0.23
N ARG A 51 0.40 -8.65 0.31
CA ARG A 51 -0.47 -9.00 1.46
C ARG A 51 -1.75 -9.71 1.10
N ASN A 52 -2.10 -9.84 -0.17
CA ASN A 52 -3.33 -10.50 -0.57
C ASN A 52 -3.17 -12.01 -0.55
N GLU A 53 -3.75 -12.64 0.47
CA GLU A 53 -3.74 -14.10 0.62
C GLU A 53 -4.68 -14.83 -0.36
N LEU A 54 -5.41 -14.10 -1.21
CA LEU A 54 -6.46 -14.65 -2.10
C LEU A 54 -7.58 -15.36 -1.33
N ALA A 55 -7.88 -14.87 -0.12
CA ALA A 55 -9.05 -15.26 0.65
C ALA A 55 -10.29 -14.50 0.17
N ASP A 56 -11.47 -15.07 0.44
CA ASP A 56 -12.76 -14.44 0.16
C ASP A 56 -13.76 -14.72 1.31
N PRO A 57 -14.98 -14.15 1.30
CA PRO A 57 -15.96 -14.37 2.38
C PRO A 57 -16.40 -15.83 2.57
N PHE A 58 -16.04 -16.75 1.68
CA PHE A 58 -16.44 -18.16 1.66
C PHE A 58 -15.25 -19.13 1.82
N GLY A 59 -14.00 -18.66 1.88
CA GLY A 59 -12.81 -19.50 1.95
C GLY A 59 -11.56 -18.80 2.48
N GLY A 60 -10.63 -19.59 3.02
CA GLY A 60 -9.34 -19.11 3.52
C GLY A 60 -8.34 -18.76 2.41
N GLY A 61 -7.19 -18.21 2.80
CA GLY A 61 -6.12 -17.82 1.88
C GLY A 61 -5.53 -18.99 1.10
N THR A 62 -5.25 -18.76 -0.19
CA THR A 62 -4.69 -19.76 -1.13
C THR A 62 -3.35 -19.33 -1.74
N ALA A 63 -2.94 -18.07 -1.54
CA ALA A 63 -1.69 -17.54 -2.07
C ALA A 63 -0.46 -18.34 -1.59
N GLN A 64 0.48 -18.58 -2.49
CA GLN A 64 1.76 -19.21 -2.20
C GLN A 64 2.85 -18.14 -2.15
N MET A 65 3.24 -17.73 -0.94
CA MET A 65 4.22 -16.68 -0.69
C MET A 65 5.41 -17.23 0.09
N PRO A 66 6.33 -18.01 -0.53
CA PRO A 66 7.43 -18.70 0.17
C PRO A 66 8.41 -17.76 0.89
N TRP A 67 8.36 -16.46 0.59
CA TRP A 67 9.12 -15.43 1.27
C TRP A 67 8.47 -14.90 2.56
N ASP A 68 7.17 -15.11 2.78
CA ASP A 68 6.45 -14.65 3.97
C ASP A 68 6.35 -15.81 4.99
N ASP A 69 6.71 -15.56 6.24
CA ASP A 69 6.64 -16.58 7.30
C ASP A 69 5.28 -16.61 8.03
N GLY A 70 4.31 -15.83 7.57
CA GLY A 70 2.97 -15.70 8.14
C GLY A 70 2.90 -14.89 9.43
N SER A 71 4.03 -14.46 9.99
CA SER A 71 4.05 -13.73 11.26
C SER A 71 3.69 -12.26 11.07
N THR A 72 3.12 -11.66 12.12
CA THR A 72 2.90 -10.21 12.24
C THR A 72 4.13 -9.50 12.83
N SER A 73 5.33 -10.03 12.57
CA SER A 73 6.58 -9.46 13.08
C SER A 73 7.10 -8.33 12.20
N THR A 74 7.85 -7.40 12.81
CA THR A 74 8.58 -6.36 12.06
C THR A 74 9.64 -6.98 11.15
N GLU A 75 10.26 -8.09 11.55
CA GLU A 75 11.27 -8.79 10.73
C GLU A 75 10.67 -9.31 9.42
N ASN A 76 9.50 -9.96 9.48
CA ASN A 76 8.80 -10.43 8.29
C ASN A 76 8.36 -9.28 7.39
N ALA A 77 7.91 -8.16 7.98
CA ALA A 77 7.61 -6.94 7.24
C ALA A 77 8.84 -6.38 6.50
N LEU A 78 10.00 -6.33 7.16
CA LEU A 78 11.26 -5.92 6.54
C LEU A 78 11.67 -6.87 5.42
N LYS A 79 11.51 -8.18 5.58
CA LYS A 79 11.79 -9.16 4.51
C LYS A 79 10.91 -8.92 3.28
N ARG A 80 9.62 -8.65 3.46
CA ARG A 80 8.70 -8.33 2.35
C ARG A 80 9.12 -7.09 1.56
N VAL A 81 9.79 -6.11 2.17
CA VAL A 81 10.33 -4.95 1.43
C VAL A 81 11.35 -5.39 0.37
N ASP A 82 12.26 -6.32 0.69
CA ASP A 82 13.25 -6.78 -0.28
C ASP A 82 12.59 -7.50 -1.46
N VAL A 83 11.60 -8.35 -1.16
CA VAL A 83 10.84 -9.10 -2.17
C VAL A 83 10.06 -8.13 -3.06
N PHE A 84 9.44 -7.11 -2.46
CA PHE A 84 8.66 -6.11 -3.20
C PHE A 84 9.51 -5.31 -4.18
N PHE A 85 10.71 -4.90 -3.79
CA PHE A 85 11.59 -4.17 -4.69
C PHE A 85 12.18 -5.06 -5.79
N GLU A 86 12.46 -6.35 -5.54
CA GLU A 86 12.78 -7.29 -6.63
C GLU A 86 11.62 -7.41 -7.63
N PHE A 87 10.37 -7.52 -7.13
CA PHE A 87 9.19 -7.57 -7.99
C PHE A 87 9.11 -6.32 -8.87
N LEU A 88 9.23 -5.12 -8.28
CA LEU A 88 9.19 -3.85 -9.00
C LEU A 88 10.27 -3.74 -10.07
N GLU A 89 11.50 -4.14 -9.74
CA GLU A 89 12.63 -4.13 -10.68
C GLU A 89 12.35 -5.03 -11.90
N LYS A 90 11.86 -6.25 -11.64
CA LYS A 90 11.59 -7.24 -12.68
C LYS A 90 10.43 -6.84 -13.58
N ILE A 91 9.35 -6.31 -13.03
CA ILE A 91 8.21 -5.87 -13.83
C ILE A 91 8.43 -4.50 -14.48
N GLY A 92 9.40 -3.71 -14.00
CA GLY A 92 9.70 -2.37 -14.54
C GLY A 92 8.66 -1.32 -14.14
N ILE A 93 8.20 -1.36 -12.87
CA ILE A 93 7.30 -0.37 -12.29
C ILE A 93 8.10 0.57 -11.39
N ASP A 94 8.03 1.88 -11.67
CA ASP A 94 8.84 2.89 -11.00
C ASP A 94 8.18 3.51 -9.76
N TYR A 95 6.90 3.20 -9.52
CA TYR A 95 6.16 3.73 -8.38
C TYR A 95 5.48 2.64 -7.53
N TYR A 96 5.20 2.95 -6.27
CA TYR A 96 4.37 2.11 -5.41
C TYR A 96 3.42 2.93 -4.55
N CYS A 97 2.43 2.24 -4.00
CA CYS A 97 1.45 2.79 -3.06
C CYS A 97 1.32 1.86 -1.85
N TRP A 98 1.01 2.39 -0.67
CA TRP A 98 0.84 1.60 0.56
C TRP A 98 -0.23 2.16 1.50
N HIS A 99 -0.89 1.28 2.26
CA HIS A 99 -1.41 1.63 3.59
C HIS A 99 -0.40 1.25 4.66
N ASP A 100 -0.35 2.04 5.74
CA ASP A 100 0.59 1.84 6.85
C ASP A 100 0.56 0.42 7.40
N ARG A 101 -0.63 -0.18 7.50
CA ARG A 101 -0.83 -1.57 7.97
C ARG A 101 -0.52 -2.66 6.96
N ASP A 102 -0.25 -2.31 5.70
CA ASP A 102 0.22 -3.29 4.71
C ASP A 102 1.73 -3.50 4.85
N ILE A 103 2.45 -2.40 5.05
CA ILE A 103 3.91 -2.38 5.12
C ILE A 103 4.42 -2.72 6.52
N ALA A 104 3.68 -2.40 7.59
CA ALA A 104 4.08 -2.67 8.97
C ALA A 104 2.96 -3.27 9.82
N PRO A 105 3.27 -4.13 10.81
CA PRO A 105 2.26 -4.74 11.68
C PRO A 105 1.65 -3.75 12.68
N GLU A 106 0.38 -3.98 13.04
CA GLU A 106 -0.34 -3.21 14.07
C GLU A 106 0.27 -3.36 15.47
N LEU A 107 0.73 -4.56 15.84
CA LEU A 107 1.24 -4.87 17.19
C LEU A 107 0.23 -4.53 18.32
N GLY A 108 0.70 -4.39 19.55
CA GLY A 108 -0.16 -4.31 20.75
C GLY A 108 -0.64 -2.91 21.12
N ASP A 109 0.09 -1.86 20.74
CA ASP A 109 -0.25 -0.47 21.04
C ASP A 109 0.33 0.50 19.99
N LEU A 110 -0.15 1.74 19.98
CA LEU A 110 0.23 2.77 19.01
C LEU A 110 1.75 3.04 18.99
N THR A 111 2.43 2.96 20.12
CA THR A 111 3.88 3.19 20.20
C THR A 111 4.62 2.07 19.49
N ALA A 112 4.22 0.82 19.74
CA ALA A 112 4.75 -0.35 19.06
C ALA A 112 4.46 -0.30 17.55
N SER A 113 3.22 0.02 17.14
CA SER A 113 2.86 0.15 15.72
C SER A 113 3.74 1.19 15.03
N ASN A 114 3.90 2.37 15.64
CA ASN A 114 4.67 3.47 15.08
C ASN A 114 6.15 3.11 14.94
N LYS A 115 6.72 2.43 15.95
CA LYS A 115 8.11 1.96 15.90
C LYS A 115 8.34 0.94 14.79
N ALA A 116 7.38 0.03 14.57
CA ALA A 116 7.46 -0.95 13.48
C ALA A 116 7.36 -0.26 12.12
N LEU A 117 6.44 0.70 11.98
CA LEU A 117 6.30 1.50 10.76
C LEU A 117 7.57 2.30 10.46
N ASP A 118 8.19 2.93 11.45
CA ASP A 118 9.45 3.67 11.29
C ASP A 118 10.58 2.78 10.77
N ALA A 119 10.72 1.56 11.32
CA ALA A 119 11.72 0.61 10.85
C ALA A 119 11.51 0.23 9.37
N VAL A 120 10.26 -0.02 8.98
CA VAL A 120 9.93 -0.38 7.59
C VAL A 120 10.12 0.82 6.65
N VAL A 121 9.73 2.02 7.06
CA VAL A 121 9.92 3.26 6.29
C VAL A 121 11.40 3.56 6.06
N ALA A 122 12.24 3.38 7.08
CA ALA A 122 13.69 3.50 6.91
C ALA A 122 14.22 2.55 5.83
N LYS A 123 13.80 1.27 5.86
CA LYS A 123 14.19 0.30 4.84
C LYS A 123 13.64 0.63 3.45
N LEU A 124 12.39 1.08 3.35
CA LEU A 124 11.81 1.54 2.08
C LEU A 124 12.63 2.69 1.50
N LYS A 125 13.08 3.63 2.33
CA LYS A 125 13.89 4.77 1.92
C LYS A 125 15.26 4.35 1.39
N ASP A 126 15.90 3.38 2.06
CA ASP A 126 17.14 2.78 1.56
C ASP A 126 16.92 2.14 0.19
N LYS A 127 15.84 1.36 0.04
CA LYS A 127 15.48 0.73 -1.25
C LYS A 127 15.12 1.71 -2.35
N GLN A 128 14.41 2.80 -2.04
CA GLN A 128 14.16 3.90 -2.99
C GLN A 128 15.48 4.52 -3.46
N SER A 129 16.44 4.72 -2.54
CA SER A 129 17.76 5.28 -2.86
C SER A 129 18.60 4.34 -3.73
N GLU A 130 18.55 3.03 -3.47
CA GLU A 130 19.26 2.00 -4.23
C GLU A 130 18.70 1.84 -5.67
N THR A 131 17.38 1.94 -5.83
CA THR A 131 16.69 1.52 -7.07
C THR A 131 16.15 2.67 -7.92
N GLY A 132 15.97 3.85 -7.33
CA GLY A 132 15.30 4.99 -7.97
C GLY A 132 13.77 4.90 -8.02
N VAL A 133 13.17 3.82 -7.53
CA VAL A 133 11.72 3.67 -7.36
C VAL A 133 11.21 4.73 -6.39
N LYS A 134 10.00 5.25 -6.62
CA LYS A 134 9.40 6.35 -5.83
C LYS A 134 8.07 5.96 -5.22
N LEU A 135 7.72 6.63 -4.12
CA LEU A 135 6.40 6.53 -3.55
C LEU A 135 5.43 7.42 -4.35
N LEU A 136 4.38 6.84 -4.94
CA LEU A 136 3.33 7.65 -5.55
C LEU A 136 2.46 8.26 -4.45
N TRP A 137 1.94 7.43 -3.54
CA TRP A 137 1.20 7.91 -2.38
C TRP A 137 1.19 6.90 -1.24
N GLY A 138 1.16 7.41 -0.01
CA GLY A 138 0.83 6.66 1.19
C GLY A 138 -0.59 6.94 1.67
N THR A 139 -1.08 6.13 2.60
CA THR A 139 -2.38 6.31 3.26
C THR A 139 -2.46 5.53 4.58
N ALA A 140 -3.48 5.78 5.38
CA ALA A 140 -3.77 5.04 6.61
C ALA A 140 -4.88 3.99 6.38
N CYS A 141 -4.66 2.75 6.84
CA CYS A 141 -5.68 1.72 6.85
C CYS A 141 -6.63 1.91 8.04
N LEU A 142 -7.66 2.73 7.85
CA LEU A 142 -8.70 3.03 8.85
C LEU A 142 -9.95 2.15 8.72
N PHE A 143 -9.81 0.91 8.23
CA PHE A 143 -10.97 0.08 7.89
C PHE A 143 -10.87 -1.41 8.23
N SER A 144 -9.65 -1.94 8.37
CA SER A 144 -9.43 -3.37 8.62
C SER A 144 -9.50 -3.75 10.10
N HIS A 145 -8.94 -2.93 10.99
CA HIS A 145 -8.93 -3.25 12.43
C HIS A 145 -10.35 -3.16 13.03
N PRO A 146 -10.78 -4.07 13.92
CA PRO A 146 -12.12 -4.08 14.51
C PRO A 146 -12.56 -2.75 15.17
N ARG A 147 -11.60 -1.97 15.66
CA ARG A 147 -11.85 -0.62 16.22
C ARG A 147 -12.58 0.31 15.24
N TYR A 148 -12.38 0.13 13.93
CA TYR A 148 -12.99 0.94 12.89
C TYR A 148 -14.33 0.38 12.37
N SER A 149 -14.88 -0.63 13.03
CA SER A 149 -16.15 -1.26 12.62
C SER A 149 -17.33 -0.29 12.50
N GLN A 150 -17.27 0.86 13.18
CA GLN A 150 -18.27 1.92 13.16
C GLN A 150 -17.74 3.24 12.59
N GLY A 151 -16.68 3.21 11.77
CA GLY A 151 -16.06 4.41 11.19
C GLY A 151 -14.69 4.74 11.78
N GLY A 152 -13.93 5.56 11.06
CA GLY A 152 -12.68 6.16 11.51
C GLY A 152 -12.95 7.59 11.97
N ALA A 153 -12.93 8.52 11.02
CA ALA A 153 -13.30 9.91 11.23
C ALA A 153 -14.82 10.10 11.44
N THR A 154 -15.66 9.20 10.93
CA THR A 154 -17.12 9.23 11.17
C THR A 154 -17.53 8.41 12.39
N SER A 155 -16.60 7.91 13.20
CA SER A 155 -16.94 7.08 14.35
C SER A 155 -17.83 7.81 15.36
N PRO A 156 -18.87 7.16 15.93
CA PRO A 156 -19.62 7.71 17.05
C PRO A 156 -18.80 7.73 18.36
N ASP A 157 -17.66 7.02 18.42
CA ASP A 157 -16.74 7.01 19.56
C ASP A 157 -15.56 7.97 19.33
N ALA A 158 -15.46 9.00 20.17
CA ALA A 158 -14.39 9.99 20.11
C ALA A 158 -12.98 9.39 20.31
N ASN A 159 -12.85 8.26 21.02
CA ASN A 159 -11.56 7.59 21.18
C ASN A 159 -11.09 6.96 19.85
N VAL A 160 -12.02 6.44 19.04
CA VAL A 160 -11.71 5.90 17.71
C VAL A 160 -11.33 7.03 16.76
N TYR A 161 -12.06 8.15 16.79
CA TYR A 161 -11.71 9.37 16.05
C TYR A 161 -10.27 9.84 16.37
N ALA A 162 -9.95 9.95 17.66
CA ALA A 162 -8.62 10.36 18.11
C ALA A 162 -7.52 9.37 17.70
N TYR A 163 -7.79 8.06 17.77
CA TYR A 163 -6.83 7.05 17.31
C TYR A 163 -6.61 7.12 15.79
N ALA A 164 -7.69 7.29 15.00
CA ALA A 164 -7.62 7.47 13.56
C ALA A 164 -6.78 8.70 13.19
N ALA A 165 -6.96 9.82 13.90
CA ALA A 165 -6.17 11.03 13.71
C ALA A 165 -4.68 10.79 14.00
N ALA A 166 -4.36 10.06 15.08
CA ALA A 166 -2.98 9.69 15.41
C ALA A 166 -2.34 8.80 14.33
N GLN A 167 -3.09 7.84 13.79
CA GLN A 167 -2.64 6.97 12.71
C GLN A 167 -2.42 7.75 11.41
N VAL A 168 -3.35 8.62 11.01
CA VAL A 168 -3.22 9.49 9.82
C VAL A 168 -2.04 10.43 9.95
N LYS A 169 -1.85 11.07 11.10
CA LYS A 169 -0.67 11.89 11.38
C LYS A 169 0.62 11.11 11.09
N LYS A 170 0.74 9.90 11.63
CA LYS A 170 1.94 9.09 11.44
C LYS A 170 2.13 8.69 9.97
N ALA A 171 1.06 8.27 9.30
CA ALA A 171 1.10 7.91 7.89
C ALA A 171 1.51 9.10 7.00
N LEU A 172 1.04 10.32 7.30
CA LEU A 172 1.46 11.56 6.63
C LEU A 172 2.96 11.84 6.82
N GLU A 173 3.47 11.70 8.05
CA GLU A 173 4.89 11.86 8.36
C GLU A 173 5.77 10.88 7.56
N CYS A 174 5.39 9.60 7.56
CA CYS A 174 6.10 8.55 6.82
C CYS A 174 5.98 8.74 5.29
N THR A 175 4.83 9.18 4.79
CA THR A 175 4.65 9.51 3.37
C THR A 175 5.57 10.63 2.95
N LYS A 176 5.67 11.69 3.77
CA LYS A 176 6.59 12.80 3.55
C LYS A 176 8.05 12.36 3.63
N GLU A 177 8.40 11.49 4.56
CA GLU A 177 9.77 10.98 4.70
C GLU A 177 10.27 10.20 3.48
N LEU A 178 9.35 9.52 2.78
CA LEU A 178 9.58 8.75 1.55
C LEU A 178 9.39 9.59 0.27
N ASP A 179 9.27 10.91 0.39
CA ASP A 179 9.02 11.85 -0.71
C ASP A 179 7.80 11.46 -1.57
N GLY A 180 6.71 11.04 -0.91
CA GLY A 180 5.48 10.63 -1.57
C GLY A 180 4.84 11.78 -2.35
N LEU A 181 4.47 11.51 -3.61
CA LEU A 181 3.88 12.51 -4.51
C LEU A 181 2.43 12.91 -4.16
N GLY A 182 1.79 12.14 -3.28
CA GLY A 182 0.45 12.41 -2.79
C GLY A 182 0.14 11.64 -1.52
N TYR A 183 -1.04 11.93 -0.97
CA TYR A 183 -1.62 11.20 0.15
C TYR A 183 -3.09 10.97 -0.16
N THR A 184 -3.57 9.74 0.07
CA THR A 184 -4.93 9.34 -0.28
C THR A 184 -5.78 9.19 0.98
N PHE A 185 -7.06 9.54 0.89
CA PHE A 185 -8.08 9.15 1.86
C PHE A 185 -9.10 8.27 1.17
N TRP A 186 -9.14 6.99 1.55
CA TRP A 186 -10.22 6.08 1.14
C TRP A 186 -11.07 5.72 2.35
N GLY A 187 -12.30 6.23 2.36
CA GLY A 187 -13.23 6.09 3.47
C GLY A 187 -13.91 4.72 3.54
N GLY A 188 -13.15 3.63 3.68
CA GLY A 188 -13.68 2.27 3.66
C GLY A 188 -14.75 1.98 4.74
N ARG A 189 -14.74 2.74 5.84
CA ARG A 189 -15.75 2.69 6.91
C ARG A 189 -16.42 4.05 7.16
N GLU A 190 -16.11 5.06 6.36
CA GLU A 190 -16.63 6.41 6.53
C GLU A 190 -18.00 6.50 5.86
N GLY A 191 -19.00 5.91 6.53
CA GLY A 191 -20.37 5.73 6.08
C GLY A 191 -21.13 4.87 7.08
N TYR A 192 -22.32 4.39 6.68
CA TYR A 192 -23.20 3.67 7.60
C TYR A 192 -23.69 2.33 7.04
N ALA A 193 -24.00 1.40 7.94
CA ALA A 193 -24.70 0.17 7.61
C ALA A 193 -26.23 0.35 7.61
N THR A 194 -26.76 1.24 8.45
CA THR A 194 -28.19 1.57 8.53
C THR A 194 -28.40 3.00 8.98
N LEU A 195 -29.39 3.68 8.40
CA LEU A 195 -29.76 5.05 8.80
C LEU A 195 -30.36 5.14 10.20
N LEU A 196 -30.89 4.03 10.73
CA LEU A 196 -31.63 4.03 12.00
C LEU A 196 -30.80 4.46 13.21
N ASN A 197 -29.47 4.31 13.15
CA ASN A 197 -28.55 4.64 14.22
C ASN A 197 -27.44 5.61 13.78
N THR A 198 -27.65 6.33 12.67
CA THR A 198 -26.64 7.20 12.06
C THR A 198 -27.11 8.64 12.07
N ASP A 199 -26.33 9.53 12.69
CA ASP A 199 -26.48 10.98 12.51
C ASP A 199 -25.57 11.42 11.36
N MET A 200 -26.08 11.28 10.13
CA MET A 200 -25.30 11.54 8.92
C MET A 200 -24.77 12.98 8.86
N LYS A 201 -25.52 13.95 9.41
CA LYS A 201 -25.06 15.33 9.43
C LYS A 201 -23.83 15.46 10.33
N ARG A 202 -23.91 14.93 11.56
CA ARG A 202 -22.80 14.99 12.51
C ARG A 202 -21.57 14.25 11.99
N GLU A 203 -21.75 13.08 11.39
CA GLU A 203 -20.64 12.29 10.84
C GLU A 203 -19.93 13.00 9.68
N LEU A 204 -20.68 13.62 8.76
CA LEU A 204 -20.09 14.43 7.69
C LEU A 204 -19.42 15.70 8.24
N ASP A 205 -19.98 16.33 9.27
CA ASP A 205 -19.34 17.47 9.94
C ASP A 205 -18.01 17.05 10.61
N HIS A 206 -17.94 15.87 11.24
CA HIS A 206 -16.70 15.31 11.79
C HIS A 206 -15.67 15.00 10.69
N LEU A 207 -16.09 14.38 9.58
CA LEU A 207 -15.22 14.05 8.45
C LEU A 207 -14.67 15.31 7.77
N GLY A 208 -15.47 16.38 7.67
CA GLY A 208 -15.01 17.67 7.15
C GLY A 208 -14.03 18.39 8.06
N ALA A 209 -14.03 18.09 9.37
CA ALA A 209 -13.11 18.67 10.35
C ALA A 209 -11.82 17.86 10.55
N PHE A 210 -11.85 16.56 10.28
CA PHE A 210 -10.74 15.62 10.42
C PHE A 210 -9.61 15.89 9.43
#